data_AF-A0A1I8CGE2-F1
#
_entry.id   AF-A0A1I8CGE2-F1
#
_cell.length_a   1.000
_cell.length_b   1.000
_cell.length_c   1.000
_cell.angle_alpha   90.00
_cell.angle_beta   90.00
_cell.angle_gamma   90.00
#
_symmetry.space_group_name_H-M   'P 1'
#
loop_
_entity.id
_entity.type
_entity.pdbx_description
1 polymer ?
#
loop_
_entity_poly.entity_id
_entity_poly.type
_entity_poly.pdbx_seq_one_letter_code
_entity_poly.pdbx_strand_id
1 'polypeptide(L)'
;MLLGHLDDFKDKLGRRTKWGCGDLLNAVEQRIKPKAHVYGYVHENHGLSTNSQTIFINASICNHDLKTVNMPIVFDYSLKEKRIKRNDEYE
;
A
#
# COMPACT_ATOMS: atom_id res chain seq x y z
N MET A 1 5.76 -11.02 2.04
CA MET A 1 4.42 -10.75 2.62
C MET A 1 3.68 -9.93 1.57
N LEU A 2 2.69 -10.55 0.91
CA LEU A 2 2.03 -10.12 -0.33
C LEU A 2 0.81 -9.24 -0.02
N LEU A 3 0.80 -7.96 -0.34
CA LEU A 3 -0.09 -7.04 0.39
C LEU A 3 -0.62 -5.86 -0.40
N GLY A 4 -1.46 -6.08 -1.40
CA GLY A 4 -2.01 -4.98 -2.19
C GLY A 4 -3.49 -5.07 -2.50
N HIS A 5 -4.17 -3.93 -2.36
CA HIS A 5 -5.46 -3.69 -3.02
C HIS A 5 -5.34 -3.87 -4.54
N LEU A 6 -4.13 -3.69 -5.09
CA LEU A 6 -3.79 -3.85 -6.49
C LEU A 6 -3.42 -5.27 -6.89
N ASP A 7 -3.39 -6.26 -6.00
CA ASP A 7 -2.96 -7.64 -6.34
C ASP A 7 -4.08 -8.44 -7.04
N ASP A 8 -4.81 -7.82 -7.96
CA ASP A 8 -5.95 -8.41 -8.67
C ASP A 8 -5.56 -8.76 -10.11
N PHE A 9 -5.51 -10.05 -10.41
CA PHE A 9 -5.14 -10.57 -11.71
C PHE A 9 -6.34 -11.19 -12.41
N LYS A 10 -6.48 -10.92 -13.71
CA LYS A 10 -7.41 -11.62 -14.58
C LYS A 10 -6.67 -12.71 -15.35
N ASP A 11 -7.13 -13.94 -15.23
CA ASP A 11 -6.63 -15.03 -16.08
C ASP A 11 -7.18 -14.90 -17.51
N LYS A 12 -6.72 -15.79 -18.40
CA LYS A 12 -7.15 -15.83 -19.82
C LYS A 12 -8.67 -16.07 -20.00
N LEU A 13 -9.36 -16.55 -18.97
CA LEU A 13 -10.80 -16.79 -18.96
C LEU A 13 -11.57 -15.63 -18.28
N GLY A 14 -10.88 -14.57 -17.86
CA GLY A 14 -11.46 -13.41 -17.19
C GLY A 14 -11.74 -13.63 -15.70
N ARG A 15 -11.32 -14.75 -15.10
CA ARG A 15 -11.48 -15.00 -13.66
C ARG A 15 -10.48 -14.14 -12.88
N ARG A 16 -10.97 -13.50 -11.83
CA ARG A 16 -10.14 -12.65 -10.95
C ARG A 16 -9.52 -13.49 -9.84
N THR A 17 -8.23 -13.36 -9.66
CA THR A 17 -7.51 -13.97 -8.52
C THR A 17 -6.81 -12.86 -7.75
N LYS A 18 -7.00 -12.85 -6.43
CA LYS A 18 -6.31 -11.90 -5.54
C LYS A 18 -5.08 -12.55 -4.92
N TRP A 19 -3.92 -11.95 -5.14
CA TRP A 19 -2.63 -12.47 -4.71
C TRP A 19 -2.14 -11.67 -3.50
N GLY A 20 -2.82 -11.78 -2.36
CA GLY A 20 -2.47 -11.05 -1.15
C GLY A 20 -3.08 -11.66 0.12
N CYS A 21 -2.64 -11.20 1.29
CA CYS A 21 -3.18 -11.65 2.57
C CYS A 21 -4.55 -11.01 2.85
N GLY A 22 -5.60 -11.84 2.84
CA GLY A 22 -6.97 -11.39 3.15
C GLY A 22 -7.10 -10.78 4.55
N ASP A 23 -6.41 -11.34 5.54
CA ASP A 23 -6.46 -10.83 6.92
C ASP A 23 -5.85 -9.44 7.05
N LEU A 24 -4.76 -9.14 6.34
CA LEU A 24 -4.22 -7.78 6.36
C LEU A 24 -5.14 -6.82 5.60
N LEU A 25 -5.69 -7.22 4.46
CA LEU A 25 -6.65 -6.39 3.75
C LEU A 25 -7.84 -6.05 4.65
N ASN A 26 -8.39 -7.04 5.35
CA ASN A 26 -9.45 -6.84 6.34
C ASN A 26 -9.01 -5.91 7.48
N ALA A 27 -7.79 -6.10 8.02
CA ALA A 27 -7.26 -5.22 9.05
C ALA A 27 -7.09 -3.77 8.57
N VAL A 28 -6.67 -3.56 7.32
CA VAL A 28 -6.49 -2.24 6.72
C VAL A 28 -7.84 -1.58 6.44
N GLU A 29 -8.76 -2.27 5.79
CA GLU A 29 -10.04 -1.69 5.35
C GLU A 29 -11.08 -1.57 6.47
N GLN A 30 -11.15 -2.55 7.38
CA GLN A 30 -12.22 -2.61 8.37
C GLN A 30 -11.80 -2.12 9.76
N ARG A 31 -10.57 -2.37 10.18
CA ARG A 31 -10.13 -2.13 11.57
C ARG A 31 -9.26 -0.88 11.75
N ILE A 32 -8.13 -0.80 11.06
CA ILE A 32 -7.08 0.19 11.29
C ILE A 32 -7.33 1.46 10.46
N LYS A 33 -7.73 1.30 9.19
CA LYS A 33 -8.05 2.41 8.27
C LYS A 33 -6.92 3.44 8.18
N PRO A 34 -5.68 3.01 7.87
CA PRO A 34 -4.55 3.93 7.76
C PRO A 34 -4.80 4.89 6.60
N LYS A 35 -4.25 6.11 6.68
CA LYS A 35 -4.36 7.05 5.55
C LYS A 35 -3.59 6.59 4.31
N ALA A 36 -2.48 5.87 4.51
CA ALA A 36 -1.69 5.28 3.45
C ALA A 36 -1.20 3.88 3.85
N HIS A 37 -1.21 2.95 2.90
CA HIS A 37 -0.65 1.60 3.00
C HIS A 37 0.31 1.38 1.83
N VAL A 38 1.60 1.37 2.13
CA VAL A 38 2.68 1.21 1.16
C VAL A 38 3.19 -0.24 1.19
N TYR A 39 3.29 -0.87 0.02
CA TYR A 39 3.69 -2.26 -0.15
C TYR A 39 4.44 -2.45 -1.49
N GLY A 40 4.84 -3.67 -1.80
CA GLY A 40 5.52 -4.01 -3.06
C GLY A 40 5.29 -5.47 -3.45
N TYR A 41 6.30 -6.09 -4.05
CA TYR A 41 6.37 -7.49 -4.50
C TYR A 41 5.70 -7.77 -5.85
N VAL A 42 4.44 -7.38 -6.05
CA VAL A 42 3.78 -7.57 -7.34
C VAL A 42 4.26 -6.50 -8.31
N HIS A 43 5.28 -6.86 -9.10
CA HIS A 43 5.99 -5.95 -9.99
C HIS A 43 5.08 -5.33 -11.06
N GLU A 44 4.11 -6.10 -11.55
CA GLU A 44 3.22 -5.76 -12.66
C GLU A 44 2.20 -4.69 -12.31
N ASN A 45 1.87 -4.56 -11.02
CA ASN A 45 0.81 -3.65 -10.56
C ASN A 45 1.37 -2.46 -9.78
N HIS A 46 2.56 -1.99 -10.16
CA HIS A 46 3.12 -0.73 -9.67
C HIS A 46 2.13 0.42 -9.87
N GLY A 47 1.95 1.26 -8.83
CA GLY A 47 1.07 2.41 -8.90
C GLY A 47 0.27 2.65 -7.64
N LEU A 48 -0.85 3.36 -7.79
CA LEU A 48 -1.72 3.78 -6.69
C LEU A 48 -3.17 3.36 -6.92
N SER A 49 -3.85 3.04 -5.82
CA SER A 49 -5.31 2.96 -5.76
C SER A 49 -5.83 3.55 -4.45
N THR A 50 -7.14 3.74 -4.34
CA THR A 50 -7.77 4.24 -3.11
C THR A 50 -9.15 3.63 -2.94
N ASN A 51 -9.55 3.40 -1.70
CA ASN A 51 -10.93 3.09 -1.32
C ASN A 51 -11.63 4.29 -0.67
N SER A 52 -11.20 5.51 -1.02
CA SER A 52 -11.59 6.81 -0.43
C SER A 52 -11.10 7.07 0.99
N GLN A 53 -10.67 6.04 1.72
CA GLN A 53 -10.17 6.15 3.10
C GLN A 53 -8.67 5.93 3.22
N THR A 54 -8.15 4.92 2.51
CA THR A 54 -6.74 4.53 2.50
C THR A 54 -6.21 4.67 1.08
N ILE A 55 -5.07 5.34 0.95
CA ILE A 55 -4.27 5.32 -0.28
C ILE A 55 -3.41 4.04 -0.25
N PHE A 56 -3.52 3.22 -1.27
CA PHE A 56 -2.75 1.99 -1.44
C PHE A 56 -1.65 2.25 -2.48
N ILE A 57 -0.40 2.00 -2.11
CA ILE A 57 0.77 2.34 -2.95
C ILE A 57 1.59 1.07 -3.15
N ASN A 58 1.60 0.56 -4.39
CA ASN A 58 2.54 -0.48 -4.79
C ASN A 58 3.83 0.19 -5.29
N ALA A 59 4.83 0.23 -4.42
CA ALA A 59 6.14 0.81 -4.64
C ALA A 59 7.16 -0.20 -5.23
N SER A 60 6.70 -1.23 -5.96
CA SER A 60 7.60 -2.16 -6.64
C SER A 60 8.40 -1.45 -7.73
N ILE A 61 9.72 -1.31 -7.55
CA ILE A 61 10.61 -0.61 -8.48
C ILE A 61 11.10 -1.54 -9.61
N CYS A 62 11.37 -2.80 -9.27
CA CYS A 62 11.93 -3.75 -10.22
C CYS A 62 10.85 -4.52 -10.98
N ASN A 63 11.24 -5.20 -12.06
CA ASN A 63 10.51 -6.32 -12.64
C ASN A 63 11.10 -7.68 -12.17
N HIS A 64 10.58 -8.79 -12.71
CA HIS A 64 11.09 -10.14 -12.43
C HIS A 64 12.57 -10.36 -12.80
N ASP A 65 13.09 -9.59 -13.76
CA ASP A 65 14.51 -9.61 -14.14
C ASP A 65 15.39 -8.78 -13.18
N LEU A 66 14.82 -8.27 -12.08
CA LEU A 66 15.45 -7.36 -11.12
C LEU A 66 15.91 -6.03 -11.75
N LYS A 67 15.39 -5.68 -12.93
CA LYS A 67 15.67 -4.40 -13.57
C LYS A 67 14.76 -3.33 -12.97
N THR A 68 15.35 -2.19 -12.61
CA THR A 68 14.62 -1.01 -12.13
C THR A 68 13.86 -0.36 -13.28
N VAL A 69 12.60 -0.73 -13.47
CA VAL A 69 11.78 -0.29 -14.61
C VAL A 69 10.69 0.70 -14.19
N ASN A 70 10.26 0.65 -12.93
CA ASN A 70 9.22 1.52 -12.42
C ASN A 70 9.83 2.73 -11.70
N MET A 71 9.31 3.92 -12.01
CA MET A 71 9.75 5.15 -11.38
C MET A 71 9.34 5.20 -9.89
N PRO A 72 10.09 5.91 -9.04
CA PRO A 72 9.66 6.17 -7.67
C PRO A 72 8.30 6.88 -7.63
N ILE A 73 7.41 6.45 -6.74
CA ILE A 73 6.15 7.14 -6.46
C ILE A 73 6.41 8.20 -5.39
N VAL A 74 6.22 9.46 -5.75
CA VAL A 74 6.24 10.59 -4.82
C VAL A 74 4.81 10.91 -4.42
N PHE A 75 4.54 10.98 -3.12
CA PHE A 75 3.23 11.39 -2.61
C PHE A 75 3.38 12.29 -1.39
N ASP A 76 2.49 13.27 -1.27
CA ASP A 76 2.45 14.18 -0.15
C ASP A 76 1.58 13.62 0.97
N TYR A 77 2.06 13.73 2.20
CA TYR A 77 1.33 13.33 3.38
C TYR A 77 1.17 14.50 4.36
N SER A 78 -0.06 15.02 4.46
CA SER A 78 -0.37 16.06 5.43
C SER A 78 -0.36 15.48 6.85
N LEU A 79 0.64 15.90 7.61
CA LEU A 79 0.66 15.78 9.06
C LEU A 79 -0.39 16.76 9.59
N LYS A 80 -1.58 16.26 9.98
CA LYS A 80 -2.38 17.03 10.93
C LYS A 80 -1.57 17.07 12.22
N GLU A 81 -1.21 18.27 12.67
CA GLU A 81 -0.53 18.58 13.94
C GLU A 81 -1.12 17.73 15.09
N LYS A 82 -0.56 16.55 15.33
CA LYS A 82 -0.71 15.86 16.60
C LYS A 82 0.53 16.26 17.38
N ARG A 83 0.36 17.29 18.20
CA ARG A 83 1.33 17.73 19.19
C ARG A 83 1.78 16.50 19.99
N ILE A 84 2.96 15.98 19.67
CA ILE A 84 3.63 15.00 20.52
C ILE A 84 3.89 15.75 21.82
N LYS A 85 3.13 15.45 22.88
CA LYS A 85 3.52 15.90 24.22
C LYS A 85 4.83 15.19 24.52
N ARG A 86 5.95 15.90 24.39
CA ARG A 86 7.22 15.44 24.95
C ARG A 86 7.02 15.34 26.46
N ASN A 87 7.42 14.22 27.06
CA ASN A 87 7.32 13.97 28.50
C ASN A 87 8.39 14.75 29.29
N ASP A 88 8.73 15.97 28.88
CA ASP A 88 9.79 16.77 29.49
C ASP A 88 9.24 17.85 30.45
N GLU A 89 8.00 17.69 30.94
CA GLU A 89 7.42 18.54 32.00
C GLU A 89 7.27 17.72 33.29
N TYR A 90 8.42 17.32 33.86
CA TYR A 90 8.60 17.08 35.29
C TYR A 90 9.90 17.74 35.71
N GLU A 91 9.86 19.07 35.90
CA GLU A 91 10.63 19.81 36.90
C GLU A 91 9.86 21.10 37.25
#